data_AF-A0A1I4D3P9-F1
#
_entry.id   AF-A0A1I4D3P9-F1
#
_cell.length_a   1.000
_cell.length_b   1.000
_cell.length_c   1.000
_cell.angle_alpha   90.00
_cell.angle_beta   90.00
_cell.angle_gamma   90.00
#
_symmetry.space_group_name_H-M   'P 1'
#
loop_
_entity.id
_entity.type
_entity.pdbx_description
1 polymer ?
#
loop_
_entity_poly.entity_id
_entity_poly.type
_entity_poly.pdbx_seq_one_letter_code
_entity_poly.pdbx_strand_id
1 'polypeptide(L)'
;MRSDRKDDIDNYRHLTACFTCALKPKCTPDKLKRLKRWRHEGVLDKMQARLEHRPDAMLIRRQTVEHPGTLKSWMGSAHFLTKTLKNVRTEMSLHVLAYNIKRIIRIFGVGPLLEAMRA
;
A
#
# COMPACT_ATOMS: atom_id res chain seq x y z
N MET A 1 -1.27 -12.20 0.39
CA MET A 1 -2.40 -12.28 -0.57
C MET A 1 -1.94 -11.64 -1.88
N ARG A 2 -1.32 -12.42 -2.77
CA ARG A 2 -0.93 -11.96 -4.11
C ARG A 2 -2.19 -12.06 -4.95
N SER A 3 -2.71 -10.92 -5.43
CA SER A 3 -4.01 -10.88 -6.12
C SER A 3 -4.03 -11.78 -7.34
N ASP A 4 -5.08 -12.58 -7.46
CA ASP A 4 -5.41 -13.50 -8.54
C ASP A 4 -5.74 -12.79 -9.87
N ARG A 5 -4.91 -11.84 -10.32
CA ARG A 5 -5.10 -11.05 -11.56
C ARG A 5 -4.74 -11.83 -12.83
N LYS A 6 -5.05 -13.12 -12.91
CA LYS A 6 -4.65 -13.96 -14.05
C LYS A 6 -5.44 -13.64 -15.33
N ASP A 7 -6.67 -13.14 -15.20
CA ASP A 7 -7.62 -13.08 -16.32
C ASP A 7 -7.58 -11.76 -17.13
N ASP A 8 -6.86 -10.73 -16.67
CA ASP A 8 -6.80 -9.39 -17.30
C ASP A 8 -5.40 -9.02 -17.83
N ILE A 9 -4.59 -10.01 -18.23
CA ILE A 9 -3.23 -9.76 -18.72
C ILE A 9 -3.19 -9.84 -20.24
N ASP A 10 -2.90 -8.71 -20.88
CA ASP A 10 -2.62 -8.64 -22.30
C ASP A 10 -1.18 -9.08 -22.56
N ASN A 11 -1.01 -10.03 -23.49
CA ASN A 11 0.29 -10.55 -23.89
C ASN A 11 0.65 -10.00 -25.28
N TYR A 12 1.54 -9.02 -25.32
CA TYR A 12 2.02 -8.44 -26.57
C TYR A 12 3.31 -9.11 -27.05
N ARG A 13 3.35 -9.48 -28.33
CA ARG A 13 4.55 -9.91 -29.03
C ARG A 13 4.52 -9.39 -30.46
N HIS A 14 5.65 -8.87 -30.95
CA HIS A 14 5.78 -8.44 -32.33
C HIS A 14 6.81 -9.31 -33.04
N LEU A 15 6.35 -10.16 -33.96
CA LEU A 15 7.15 -11.23 -34.55
C LEU A 15 8.22 -10.73 -35.52
N THR A 16 8.00 -9.60 -36.18
CA THR A 16 8.94 -9.05 -37.18
C THR A 16 9.87 -8.01 -36.56
N ALA A 17 9.31 -6.94 -35.99
CA ALA A 17 10.06 -5.85 -35.38
C ALA A 17 11.02 -6.27 -34.24
N CYS A 18 10.79 -7.40 -33.56
CA CYS A 18 11.68 -7.82 -32.47
C CYS A 18 13.06 -8.26 -32.98
N PHE A 19 13.14 -8.84 -34.18
CA PHE A 19 14.42 -9.27 -34.76
C PHE A 19 15.26 -8.10 -35.28
N THR A 20 14.60 -7.05 -35.78
CA THR A 20 15.26 -5.84 -36.32
C THR A 20 15.38 -4.71 -35.28
N CYS A 21 15.03 -4.99 -34.02
CA CYS A 21 15.04 -3.98 -32.96
C CYS A 21 16.48 -3.57 -32.60
N ALA A 22 16.82 -2.28 -32.72
CA ALA A 22 18.11 -1.74 -32.32
C ALA A 22 18.44 -1.93 -30.83
N LEU A 23 17.43 -2.12 -29.99
CA LEU A 23 17.60 -2.38 -28.55
C LEU A 23 17.75 -3.87 -28.21
N LYS A 24 17.74 -4.77 -29.20
CA LYS A 24 17.90 -6.22 -29.00
C LYS A 24 19.16 -6.60 -28.19
N PRO A 25 20.32 -5.94 -28.37
CA PRO A 25 21.51 -6.22 -27.54
C PRO A 25 21.32 -5.91 -26.05
N LYS A 26 20.40 -5.01 -25.70
CA LYS A 26 20.04 -4.64 -24.31
C LYS A 26 18.77 -5.33 -23.82
N CYS A 27 18.23 -6.28 -24.59
CA CYS A 27 16.98 -6.96 -24.31
C CYS A 27 17.22 -8.27 -23.53
N THR A 28 16.14 -8.98 -23.21
CA THR A 28 16.18 -10.35 -22.70
C THR A 28 16.80 -11.31 -23.73
N PRO A 29 17.45 -12.40 -23.28
CA PRO A 29 18.13 -13.38 -24.15
C PRO A 29 17.16 -14.18 -25.04
N ASP A 30 15.85 -14.11 -24.79
CA ASP A 30 14.84 -14.79 -25.59
C ASP A 30 14.84 -14.32 -27.06
N LYS A 31 14.59 -15.27 -27.98
CA LYS A 31 14.46 -14.98 -29.42
C LYS A 31 13.43 -13.89 -29.70
N LEU A 32 12.29 -13.92 -28.99
CA LEU A 32 11.21 -12.94 -29.11
C LEU A 32 10.86 -12.36 -27.75
N LYS A 33 10.78 -11.04 -27.67
CA LYS A 33 10.31 -10.35 -26.46
C LYS A 33 8.80 -10.52 -26.33
N ARG A 34 8.36 -11.04 -25.18
CA ARG A 34 6.95 -11.08 -24.78
C ARG A 34 6.75 -10.06 -23.68
N LEU A 35 5.84 -9.12 -23.89
CA LEU A 35 5.45 -8.12 -22.90
C LEU A 35 4.12 -8.55 -22.30
N LYS A 36 4.08 -8.64 -20.97
CA LYS A 36 2.84 -8.84 -20.21
C LYS A 36 2.46 -7.50 -19.62
N ARG A 37 1.27 -7.01 -19.93
CA ARG A 37 0.73 -5.78 -19.34
C ARG A 37 -0.65 -6.07 -18.79
N TRP A 38 -0.93 -5.63 -17.57
CA TRP A 38 -2.29 -5.71 -17.07
C TRP A 38 -3.17 -4.73 -17.83
N ARG A 39 -4.40 -5.11 -18.19
CA ARG A 39 -5.33 -4.24 -18.93
C ARG A 39 -5.50 -2.86 -18.27
N HIS A 40 -5.43 -2.81 -16.95
CA HIS A 40 -5.55 -1.59 -16.16
C HIS A 40 -4.22 -1.08 -15.60
N GLU A 41 -3.08 -1.43 -16.21
CA GLU A 41 -1.75 -0.94 -15.81
C GLU A 41 -1.71 0.59 -15.69
N GLY A 42 -2.49 1.31 -16.52
CA GLY A 42 -2.60 2.77 -16.44
C GLY A 42 -3.05 3.31 -15.08
N VAL A 43 -3.72 2.50 -14.24
CA VAL A 43 -4.03 2.84 -12.84
C VAL A 43 -2.76 2.86 -11.98
N LEU A 44 -1.86 1.89 -12.20
CA LEU A 44 -0.57 1.82 -11.55
C LEU A 44 0.37 2.92 -12.05
N ASP A 45 0.38 3.20 -13.36
CA ASP A 45 1.16 4.30 -13.94
C ASP A 45 0.74 5.65 -13.32
N LYS A 46 -0.57 5.92 -13.20
CA LYS A 46 -1.09 7.11 -12.51
C LYS A 46 -0.76 7.14 -11.02
N MET A 47 -0.73 6.00 -10.35
CA MET A 47 -0.29 5.91 -8.95
C MET A 47 1.20 6.25 -8.86
N GLN A 48 2.03 5.67 -9.73
CA GLN A 48 3.47 5.88 -9.77
C GLN A 48 3.83 7.34 -10.00
N ALA A 49 3.21 7.99 -11.00
CA ALA A 49 3.41 9.42 -11.25
C ALA A 49 3.07 10.28 -10.01
N ARG A 50 2.00 9.97 -9.29
CA ARG A 50 1.65 10.67 -8.03
C ARG A 50 2.72 10.50 -6.94
N LEU A 51 3.37 9.33 -6.88
CA LEU A 51 4.45 9.08 -5.93
C LEU A 51 5.74 9.78 -6.34
N GLU A 52 6.05 9.86 -7.64
CA GLU A 52 7.21 10.60 -8.15
C GLU A 52 7.09 12.10 -7.89
N HIS A 53 5.88 12.66 -7.99
CA HIS A 53 5.60 14.06 -7.61
C HIS A 53 5.60 14.29 -6.09
N ARG A 54 5.61 13.24 -5.27
CA ARG A 54 5.59 13.32 -3.79
C ARG A 54 6.58 12.32 -3.18
N PRO A 55 7.89 12.58 -3.29
CA PRO A 55 8.93 11.63 -2.85
C PRO A 55 8.88 11.34 -1.35
N ASP A 56 8.33 12.27 -0.55
CA ASP A 56 8.11 12.17 0.87
C ASP A 56 6.87 11.33 1.26
N ALA A 57 5.97 11.03 0.32
CA ALA A 57 4.66 10.43 0.63
C ALA A 57 4.77 9.09 1.36
N MET A 58 5.74 8.24 1.01
CA MET A 58 5.94 6.97 1.71
C MET A 58 6.56 7.14 3.10
N LEU A 59 7.36 8.19 3.28
CA LEU A 59 8.01 8.52 4.55
C LEU A 59 6.98 9.10 5.53
N ILE A 60 6.16 10.04 5.07
CA ILE A 60 5.00 10.55 5.81
C ILE A 60 4.06 9.40 6.13
N ARG A 61 3.72 8.54 5.16
CA ARG A 61 2.88 7.36 5.40
C ARG A 61 3.47 6.47 6.48
N ARG A 62 4.79 6.23 6.50
CA ARG A 62 5.45 5.44 7.57
C ARG A 62 5.34 6.11 8.94
N GLN A 63 5.34 7.43 9.00
CA GLN A 63 5.24 8.20 10.24
C GLN A 63 3.79 8.30 10.76
N THR A 64 2.83 8.44 9.84
CA THR A 64 1.40 8.63 10.13
C THR A 64 0.62 7.32 10.24
N VAL A 65 0.93 6.32 9.41
CA VAL A 65 0.34 4.99 9.56
C VAL A 65 0.87 4.41 10.85
N GLU A 66 -0.07 4.04 11.72
CA GLU A 66 0.21 3.31 12.95
C GLU A 66 1.15 2.15 12.69
N HIS A 67 1.97 1.77 13.67
CA HIS A 67 2.74 0.54 13.57
C HIS A 67 1.76 -0.65 13.58
N PRO A 68 1.42 -1.24 12.41
CA PRO A 68 0.32 -2.21 12.34
C PRO A 68 0.69 -3.47 13.13
N GLY A 69 2.00 -3.75 13.24
CA GLY A 69 2.54 -4.83 14.06
C GLY A 69 2.31 -4.60 15.56
N THR A 70 2.44 -3.37 16.07
CA THR A 70 2.17 -3.07 17.48
C THR A 70 0.69 -3.19 17.79
N LEU A 71 -0.17 -2.59 16.95
CA LEU A 71 -1.62 -2.70 17.10
C LEU A 71 -2.07 -4.17 17.02
N LYS A 72 -1.57 -4.92 16.03
CA LYS A 72 -1.87 -6.34 15.88
C LYS A 72 -1.35 -7.18 17.06
N SER A 73 -0.16 -6.89 17.57
CA SER A 73 0.37 -7.56 18.77
C SER A 73 -0.49 -7.28 20.00
N TRP A 74 -1.08 -6.09 20.10
CA TRP A 74 -1.94 -5.68 21.20
C TRP A 74 -3.36 -6.24 21.12
N MET A 75 -3.94 -6.31 19.92
CA MET A 75 -5.18 -7.03 19.67
C MET A 75 -5.02 -8.54 19.95
N GLY A 76 -3.78 -9.04 19.91
CA GLY A 76 -3.44 -10.43 20.15
C GLY A 76 -3.77 -11.32 18.95
N SER A 77 -3.78 -12.63 19.17
CA SER A 77 -4.18 -13.63 18.17
C SER A 77 -5.70 -13.82 18.09
N ALA A 78 -6.46 -13.15 18.96
CA ALA A 78 -7.91 -13.30 19.04
C ALA A 78 -8.61 -12.63 17.84
N HIS A 79 -9.76 -13.19 17.47
CA HIS A 79 -10.64 -12.59 16.49
C HIS A 79 -11.33 -11.35 17.07
N PHE A 80 -11.82 -10.46 16.19
CA PHE A 80 -12.71 -9.37 16.60
C PHE A 80 -13.85 -9.91 17.45
N LEU A 81 -14.16 -9.20 18.53
CA LEU A 81 -15.25 -9.54 19.44
C LEU A 81 -16.61 -9.34 18.76
N THR A 82 -16.68 -8.39 17.84
CA THR A 82 -17.90 -8.06 17.10
C THR A 82 -18.03 -8.83 15.79
N LYS A 83 -19.29 -9.06 15.39
CA LYS A 83 -19.64 -9.68 14.11
C LYS A 83 -20.21 -8.64 13.15
N THR A 84 -20.10 -8.91 11.84
CA THR A 84 -20.46 -8.04 10.70
C THR A 84 -19.47 -6.90 10.43
N LEU A 85 -19.33 -6.52 9.16
CA LEU A 85 -18.34 -5.52 8.72
C LEU A 85 -18.51 -4.15 9.39
N LYS A 86 -19.76 -3.73 9.64
CA LYS A 86 -20.04 -2.45 10.30
C LYS A 86 -19.41 -2.40 11.69
N ASN A 87 -19.66 -3.43 12.51
CA ASN A 87 -19.19 -3.46 13.89
C ASN A 87 -17.68 -3.72 13.98
N VAL A 88 -17.16 -4.62 13.12
CA VAL A 88 -15.72 -4.90 13.04
C VAL A 88 -14.93 -3.64 12.68
N ARG A 89 -15.46 -2.80 11.77
CA ARG A 89 -14.84 -1.50 11.46
C ARG A 89 -14.82 -0.57 12.66
N THR A 90 -15.88 -0.53 13.46
CA THR A 90 -15.94 0.25 14.69
C THR A 90 -14.89 -0.24 15.70
N GLU A 91 -14.80 -1.55 15.92
CA GLU A 91 -13.83 -2.16 16.83
C GLU A 91 -12.39 -1.85 16.41
N MET A 92 -12.06 -2.02 15.13
CA MET A 92 -10.75 -1.63 14.59
C MET A 92 -10.48 -0.13 14.79
N SER A 93 -11.49 0.73 14.56
CA SER A 93 -11.33 2.18 14.71
C SER A 93 -11.05 2.59 16.15
N LEU A 94 -11.67 1.91 17.14
CA LEU A 94 -11.41 2.14 18.56
C LEU A 94 -10.01 1.70 18.96
N HIS A 95 -9.54 0.56 18.44
CA HIS A 95 -8.16 0.10 18.67
C HIS A 95 -7.12 1.11 18.16
N VAL A 96 -7.30 1.56 16.91
CA VAL A 96 -6.50 2.62 16.26
C VAL A 96 -6.51 3.90 17.13
N LEU A 97 -7.70 4.37 17.53
CA LEU A 97 -7.83 5.57 18.36
C LEU A 97 -7.07 5.43 19.70
N ALA A 98 -7.24 4.32 20.41
CA ALA A 98 -6.57 4.07 21.68
C ALA A 98 -5.04 4.03 21.52
N TYR A 99 -4.54 3.40 20.46
CA TYR A 99 -3.12 3.37 20.15
C TYR A 99 -2.57 4.78 19.87
N ASN A 100 -3.25 5.57 19.05
CA ASN A 100 -2.84 6.93 18.74
C ASN A 100 -2.80 7.83 19.98
N ILE A 101 -3.80 7.76 20.84
CA ILE A 101 -3.81 8.52 22.11
C ILE A 101 -2.60 8.12 22.96
N LYS A 102 -2.34 6.82 23.14
CA LYS A 102 -1.17 6.37 23.90
C LYS A 102 0.15 6.85 23.28
N ARG A 103 0.26 6.82 21.95
CA ARG A 103 1.45 7.28 21.24
C ARG A 103 1.67 8.78 21.42
N ILE A 104 0.61 9.58 21.31
CA ILE A 104 0.67 11.04 21.50
C ILE A 104 1.08 11.38 22.94
N ILE A 105 0.49 10.70 23.94
CA ILE A 105 0.90 10.83 25.35
C ILE A 105 2.40 10.51 25.51
N ARG A 106 2.91 9.48 24.82
CA ARG A 106 4.34 9.13 24.89
C ARG A 106 5.25 10.17 24.22
N ILE A 107 4.80 10.85 23.18
CA ILE A 107 5.61 11.84 22.43
C ILE A 107 5.56 13.22 23.11
N PHE A 108 4.37 13.67 23.50
CA PHE A 108 4.13 15.05 23.96
C PHE A 108 3.80 15.14 25.47
N GLY A 109 3.43 14.04 26.12
CA GLY A 109 2.89 14.06 27.49
C GLY A 109 1.39 14.34 27.55
N VAL A 110 0.80 14.16 28.75
CA VAL A 110 -0.65 14.30 28.96
C VAL A 110 -1.10 15.76 28.94
N GLY A 111 -0.33 16.67 29.55
CA GLY A 111 -0.69 18.09 29.65
C GLY A 111 -0.87 18.76 28.29
N PRO A 112 0.14 18.76 27.40
CA PRO A 112 0.04 19.35 26.07
C PRO A 112 -1.09 18.74 25.21
N LEU A 113 -1.35 17.44 25.38
CA LEU A 113 -2.46 16.77 24.68
C LEU A 113 -3.82 17.31 25.12
N LEU A 114 -4.05 17.47 26.42
CA LEU A 114 -5.32 17.99 26.93
C LEU A 114 -5.57 19.42 26.47
N GLU A 115 -4.54 20.26 26.44
CA GLU A 115 -4.65 21.63 25.93
C GLU A 115 -4.98 21.64 24.43
N ALA A 116 -4.32 20.80 23.63
CA ALA A 116 -4.61 20.70 22.19
C ALA A 116 -6.02 20.18 21.88
N MET A 117 -6.63 19.39 22.77
CA MET A 117 -8.01 18.88 22.60
C MET A 117 -9.09 19.88 23.02
N ARG A 118 -8.73 20.93 23.78
CA ARG A 118 -9.67 21.97 24.23
C ARG A 118 -9.82 23.12 23.23
N ALA A 119 -8.86 23.27 22.32
CA ALA A 119 -8.86 24.26 21.24
C ALA A 119 -9.77 23.83 20.09
#